data_AF-A0A3L8PM56-F1
#
_entry.id   AF-A0A3L8PM56-F1
#
_cell.length_a   1.000
_cell.length_b   1.000
_cell.length_c   1.000
_cell.angle_alpha   90.00
_cell.angle_beta   90.00
_cell.angle_gamma   90.00
#
_symmetry.space_group_name_H-M   'P 1'
#
loop_
_entity.id
_entity.type
_entity.pdbx_description
1 polymer ?
#
loop_
_entity_poly.entity_id
_entity_poly.type
_entity_poly.pdbx_seq_one_letter_code
_entity_poly.pdbx_strand_id
1 'polypeptide(L)' 'MSHGSSPAAWTAVIVSLVGFTVGSIALIPEPNWTLFAIGCVLAVGALPLGKILSMAGLGADRETQH' A
#
# COMPACT_ATOMS: atom_id res chain seq x y z
N MET A 1 4.04 11.18 21.15
CA MET A 1 4.65 11.35 19.81
C MET A 1 4.55 10.04 19.02
N SER A 2 3.37 9.44 18.86
CA SER A 2 3.17 8.28 17.97
C SER A 2 3.00 8.79 16.54
N HIS A 3 4.14 9.13 15.92
CA HIS A 3 4.19 9.74 14.60
C HIS A 3 4.43 8.65 13.56
N GLY A 4 3.42 8.36 12.75
CA GLY A 4 3.61 7.69 11.45
C GLY A 4 4.02 6.21 11.44
N SER A 5 4.19 5.55 12.59
CA SER A 5 4.69 4.15 12.65
C SER A 5 3.61 3.08 12.84
N SER A 6 2.33 3.41 12.64
CA SER A 6 1.29 2.36 12.65
C SER A 6 1.63 1.30 11.61
N PRO A 7 1.62 -0.01 11.97
CA PRO A 7 1.87 -1.09 11.02
C PRO A 7 0.96 -1.01 9.78
N ALA A 8 -0.28 -0.52 9.93
CA ALA A 8 -1.17 -0.28 8.80
C ALA A 8 -0.67 0.79 7.82
N ALA A 9 -0.12 1.90 8.34
CA ALA A 9 0.40 2.98 7.51
C ALA A 9 1.63 2.52 6.71
N TRP A 10 2.58 1.85 7.38
CA TRP A 10 3.78 1.35 6.71
C TRP A 10 3.48 0.22 5.72
N THR A 11 2.48 -0.63 6.02
CA THR A 11 2.03 -1.66 5.08
C THR A 11 1.46 -1.05 3.81
N ALA A 12 0.61 -0.02 3.92
CA ALA A 12 0.09 0.70 2.76
C ALA A 12 1.22 1.32 1.92
N VAL A 13 2.25 1.87 2.56
CA VAL A 13 3.42 2.43 1.88
C VAL A 13 4.20 1.35 1.13
N ILE A 14 4.54 0.22 1.76
CA ILE A 14 5.27 -0.86 1.10
C ILE A 14 4.51 -1.40 -0.10
N VAL A 15 3.21 -1.67 0.06
CA VAL A 15 2.38 -2.22 -1.01
C VAL A 15 2.31 -1.25 -2.19
N SER A 16 2.22 0.05 -1.91
CA SER A 16 2.29 1.09 -2.95
C SER A 16 3.65 1.08 -3.66
N LEU A 17 4.76 1.07 -2.93
CA LEU A 17 6.11 1.06 -3.49
C LEU A 17 6.38 -0.18 -4.35
N VAL A 18 5.93 -1.35 -3.90
CA VAL A 18 6.02 -2.60 -4.66
C VAL A 18 5.20 -2.51 -5.94
N GLY A 19 3.95 -2.03 -5.87
CA GLY A 19 3.11 -1.85 -7.05
C GLY A 19 3.73 -0.92 -8.09
N PHE A 20 4.27 0.22 -7.65
CA PHE A 20 4.99 1.16 -8.52
C PHE A 20 6.26 0.55 -9.12
N THR A 21 7.04 -0.19 -8.33
CA THR A 21 8.27 -0.83 -8.81
C THR A 21 7.97 -1.88 -9.88
N VAL A 22 6.99 -2.76 -9.61
CA VAL A 22 6.55 -3.80 -10.57
C VAL A 22 5.96 -3.16 -11.82
N GLY A 23 5.10 -2.14 -11.68
CA GLY A 23 4.51 -1.42 -12.80
C GLY A 23 5.56 -0.71 -13.67
N SER A 24 6.59 -0.12 -13.06
CA SER A 24 7.68 0.54 -13.80
C SER A 24 8.53 -0.47 -14.56
N ILE A 25 8.86 -1.61 -13.95
CA ILE A 25 9.63 -2.69 -14.60
C ILE A 25 8.82 -3.31 -15.74
N ALA A 26 7.49 -3.43 -15.60
CA ALA A 26 6.62 -4.01 -16.62
C ALA A 26 6.61 -3.24 -17.95
N LEU A 27 7.03 -1.97 -17.96
CA LEU A 27 7.05 -1.12 -19.15
C LEU A 27 8.37 -1.19 -19.93
N ILE A 28 9.39 -1.91 -19.44
CA ILE A 28 10.75 -1.91 -20.00
C ILE A 28 11.23 -3.35 -20.26
N PRO A 29 11.85 -3.67 -21.43
CA PRO A 29 12.01 -2.84 -22.64
C PRO A 29 10.80 -2.90 -23.60
N GLU A 30 10.02 -3.98 -23.56
CA GLU A 30 8.73 -4.10 -24.25
C GLU A 30 7.59 -4.05 -23.23
N PRO A 31 6.49 -3.30 -23.48
CA PRO A 31 5.40 -3.18 -22.53
C PRO A 31 4.67 -4.51 -22.28
N ASN A 32 4.81 -5.08 -21.09
CA ASN A 32 4.00 -6.19 -20.63
C ASN A 32 2.75 -5.66 -19.92
N TRP A 33 1.67 -5.53 -20.68
CA TRP A 33 0.38 -5.02 -20.19
C TRP A 33 -0.21 -5.84 -19.03
N THR A 34 0.05 -7.14 -18.97
CA THR A 34 -0.42 -8.01 -17.88
C THR A 34 0.31 -7.69 -16.57
N LEU A 35 1.65 -7.62 -16.60
CA LEU A 35 2.45 -7.25 -15.43
C LEU A 35 2.17 -5.81 -14.98
N PHE A 36 1.95 -4.90 -15.94
CA PHE A 36 1.57 -3.52 -15.64
C PHE A 36 0.23 -3.45 -14.91
N ALA A 37 -0.79 -4.18 -15.37
CA ALA A 37 -2.08 -4.27 -14.69
C ALA A 37 -1.94 -4.81 -13.26
N ILE A 38 -1.09 -5.82 -13.05
CA ILE A 38 -0.78 -6.34 -11.70
C ILE A 38 -0.14 -5.27 -10.83
N GLY A 39 0.84 -4.53 -11.36
CA GLY A 39 1.47 -3.40 -10.67
C GLY A 39 0.47 -2.31 -10.27
N CYS A 40 -0.45 -1.95 -11.18
CA CYS A 40 -1.54 -1.01 -10.90
C CYS A 40 -2.50 -1.51 -9.82
N VAL A 41 -2.91 -2.79 -9.87
CA VAL A 41 -3.77 -3.39 -8.85
C VAL A 41 -3.08 -3.38 -7.49
N LEU A 42 -1.78 -3.66 -7.42
CA LEU A 42 -1.02 -3.57 -6.18
C LEU A 42 -0.93 -2.13 -5.66
N ALA A 43 -0.64 -1.16 -6.53
CA ALA A 43 -0.55 0.25 -6.14
C ALA A 43 -1.89 0.81 -5.63
N VAL A 44 -2.99 0.51 -6.32
CA VAL A 44 -4.33 0.96 -5.93
C VAL A 44 -4.87 0.16 -4.73
N GLY A 45 -4.51 -1.13 -4.64
CA GLY A 45 -4.89 -2.05 -3.58
C GLY A 45 -4.32 -1.67 -2.20
N ALA A 46 -3.30 -0.82 -2.14
CA ALA A 46 -2.79 -0.27 -0.89
C ALA A 46 -3.83 0.54 -0.10
N LEU A 47 -4.76 1.23 -0.80
CA LEU A 47 -5.83 2.03 -0.19
C LEU A 47 -6.83 1.18 0.63
N PRO A 48 -7.45 0.12 0.08
CA PRO A 48 -8.31 -0.75 0.85
C PRO A 48 -7.52 -1.53 1.92
N LEU A 49 -6.25 -1.88 1.66
CA LEU A 49 -5.42 -2.56 2.66
C LEU A 49 -5.22 -1.70 3.92
N GLY A 50 -4.96 -0.40 3.75
CA GLY A 50 -4.86 0.53 4.88
C GLY A 50 -6.17 0.62 5.68
N LYS A 51 -7.33 0.62 5.01
CA LYS A 51 -8.64 0.58 5.66
C LYS A 51 -8.86 -0.73 6.41
N ILE A 52 -8.55 -1.89 5.81
CA ILE A 52 -8.72 -3.21 6.42
C ILE A 52 -7.83 -3.35 7.66
N LEU A 53 -6.56 -2.97 7.56
CA LEU A 53 -5.62 -3.03 8.69
C LEU A 53 -5.99 -2.04 9.79
N SER A 54 -6.53 -0.87 9.43
CA SER A 54 -7.10 0.07 10.40
C SER A 54 -8.31 -0.52 11.12
N MET A 55 -9.20 -1.24 10.42
CA MET A 55 -10.35 -1.92 11.03
C MET A 55 -9.92 -3.11 11.89
N ALA A 56 -8.82 -3.79 11.54
CA ALA A 56 -8.23 -4.86 12.33
C ALA A 56 -7.50 -4.37 13.61
N GLY A 57 -7.56 -3.07 13.91
CA GLY A 57 -6.94 -2.49 15.11
C GLY A 57 -5.44 -2.22 14.97
N LEU A 58 -4.87 -2.38 13.77
CA LEU A 58 -3.46 -2.07 13.46
C LEU A 58 -3.27 -0.64 12.92
N GLY A 59 -4.37 0.11 12.78
CA GLY A 59 -4.34 1.54 12.49
C GLY A 59 -3.70 2.31 13.63
N ALA A 60 -3.26 3.54 13.38
CA ALA A 60 -2.75 4.41 14.44
C ALA A 60 -3.75 4.40 15.59
N ASP A 61 -3.30 3.89 16.73
CA ASP A 61 -4.14 3.59 17.87
C ASP A 61 -5.03 4.77 18.22
N ARG A 62 -6.13 4.40 18.85
CA ARG A 62 -7.27 5.18 19.32
C ARG A 62 -6.86 6.22 20.38
N GLU A 63 -5.89 7.08 20.10
CA GLU A 63 -5.32 8.10 21.00
C GLU A 63 -6.22 9.36 21.09
N THR A 64 -7.53 9.17 21.15
CA THR A 64 -8.50 10.16 21.66
C THR A 64 -9.75 9.46 22.23
N GLN A 65 -9.56 8.50 23.14
CA GLN A 65 -10.57 8.23 24.17
C GLN A 65 -10.17 9.05 25.40
N HIS A 66 -10.44 10.36 25.32
CA HIS A 66 -10.74 11.16 26.50
C HIS A 66 -12.23 11.04 26.79
#